data_AF-A0ABD0RKM2-F1
#
_entry.id   AF-A0ABD0RKM2-F1
#
_cell.length_a   1.000
_cell.length_b   1.000
_cell.length_c   1.000
_cell.angle_alpha   90.00
_cell.angle_beta   90.00
_cell.angle_gamma   90.00
#
_symmetry.space_group_name_H-M   'P 1'
#
loop_
_entity.id
_entity.type
_entity.pdbx_description
1 polymer ?
#
loop_
_entity_poly.entity_id
_entity_poly.type
_entity_poly.pdbx_seq_one_letter_code
_entity_poly.pdbx_strand_id
1 'polypeptide(L)' 'MEMEVIGAIDDFQCDAFGLQLVLLLSKDGRVFACEDELLHLVALNLRDLFQCEMVFPGIETFKLGECFEEL' A
#
# COMPACT_ATOMS: atom_id res chain seq x y z
N MET A 1 3.83 13.24 3.66
CA MET A 1 2.51 12.58 3.85
C MET A 1 2.57 11.84 5.18
N GLU A 2 1.53 11.92 6.01
CA GLU A 2 1.44 11.14 7.24
C GLU A 2 0.54 9.92 6.98
N MET A 3 1.02 8.74 7.35
CA MET A 3 0.33 7.46 7.18
C MET A 3 0.47 6.63 8.45
N GLU A 4 -0.54 5.83 8.75
CA GLU A 4 -0.55 4.92 9.89
C GLU A 4 -0.46 3.46 9.42
N VAL A 5 0.33 2.65 10.12
CA VAL A 5 0.36 1.20 9.88
C VAL A 5 -0.91 0.59 10.46
N ILE A 6 -1.68 -0.08 9.61
CA ILE A 6 -2.96 -0.71 10.02
C ILE A 6 -2.89 -2.24 10.07
N GLY A 7 -1.83 -2.84 9.53
CA GLY A 7 -1.63 -4.28 9.57
C GLY A 7 -0.45 -4.73 8.71
N ALA A 8 -0.21 -6.04 8.73
CA ALA A 8 0.73 -6.71 7.85
C ALA A 8 0.14 -8.04 7.40
N ILE A 9 0.52 -8.48 6.21
CA ILE A 9 0.20 -9.81 5.67
C ILE A 9 1.51 -10.58 5.60
N ASP A 10 1.62 -11.64 6.40
CA ASP A 10 2.78 -12.53 6.42
C ASP A 10 2.67 -13.59 5.29
N ASP A 11 3.82 -14.12 4.87
CA ASP A 11 3.94 -15.16 3.82
C ASP A 11 3.25 -14.81 2.49
N PHE A 12 3.14 -13.51 2.17
CA PHE A 12 2.54 -13.02 0.94
C PHE A 12 3.53 -13.10 -0.23
N GLN A 13 3.07 -13.54 -1.41
CA GLN A 13 3.92 -13.64 -2.60
C GLN A 13 4.22 -12.25 -3.17
N CYS A 14 5.26 -11.60 -2.63
CA CYS A 14 5.75 -10.28 -2.98
C CYS A 14 7.29 -10.25 -2.90
N ASP A 15 7.87 -9.17 -3.41
CA ASP A 15 9.32 -8.93 -3.41
C ASP A 15 9.81 -8.33 -2.08
N ALA A 16 8.90 -8.01 -1.16
CA ALA A 16 9.24 -7.50 0.17
C ALA A 16 10.07 -8.51 0.99
N PHE A 17 11.06 -7.99 1.73
CA PHE A 17 11.89 -8.82 2.60
C PHE A 17 11.03 -9.59 3.60
N GLY A 18 11.26 -10.90 3.71
CA GLY A 18 10.51 -11.76 4.61
C GLY A 18 9.08 -12.06 4.16
N LEU A 19 8.71 -11.74 2.91
CA LEU A 19 7.38 -11.96 2.35
C LEU A 19 6.26 -11.29 3.17
N GLN A 20 6.59 -10.17 3.82
CA GLN A 20 5.67 -9.42 4.66
C GLN A 20 5.25 -8.14 3.94
N LEU A 21 3.96 -8.04 3.65
CA LEU A 21 3.37 -6.86 3.02
C LEU A 21 2.74 -5.97 4.10
N VAL A 22 3.31 -4.78 4.33
CA VAL A 22 2.81 -3.84 5.35
C VAL A 22 1.71 -2.96 4.76
N LEU A 23 0.56 -2.90 5.44
CA LEU A 23 -0.58 -2.08 5.05
C LEU A 23 -0.55 -0.72 5.77
N LEU A 24 -0.72 0.34 4.99
CA LEU A 24 -0.68 1.73 5.42
C LEU A 24 -2.00 2.42 5.10
N LEU A 25 -2.49 3.25 6.02
CA LEU A 25 -3.64 4.11 5.84
C LEU A 25 -3.20 5.57 5.78
N SER A 26 -3.54 6.26 4.69
CA SER A 26 -3.32 7.70 4.58
C SER A 26 -4.45 8.50 5.23
N LYS A 27 -4.16 9.76 5.53
CA LYS A 27 -5.15 10.70 6.10
C LYS A 27 -6.39 10.92 5.23
N ASP A 28 -6.28 10.79 3.91
CA ASP A 28 -7.42 10.86 2.99
C ASP A 28 -8.19 9.53 2.87
N GLY A 29 -7.81 8.53 3.67
CA GLY A 29 -8.51 7.26 3.81
C GLY A 29 -8.07 6.17 2.85
N ARG A 30 -7.14 6.43 1.94
CA ARG A 30 -6.62 5.44 0.99
C ARG A 30 -5.74 4.41 1.68
N VAL A 31 -5.75 3.19 1.17
CA VAL A 31 -4.96 2.08 1.70
C VAL A 31 -3.84 1.73 0.75
N PHE A 32 -2.63 1.66 1.28
CA PHE A 32 -1.44 1.29 0.54
C PHE A 32 -0.82 0.01 1.08
N ALA A 33 -0.09 -0.69 0.22
CA ALA A 33 0.80 -1.78 0.58
C ALA A 33 2.24 -1.39 0.27
N CYS A 34 3.13 -1.57 1.24
CA CYS A 34 4.56 -1.34 1.09
C CYS A 34 5.24 -2.64 0.65
N GLU A 35 5.88 -2.63 -0.52
CA GLU A 35 6.68 -3.74 -1.07
C GLU A 35 8.07 -3.20 -1.41
N ASP A 36 9.05 -3.45 -0.52
CA ASP A 36 10.43 -2.98 -0.71
C ASP A 36 10.52 -1.45 -0.98
N GLU A 37 10.93 -1.03 -2.18
CA GLU A 37 10.99 0.37 -2.61
C GLU A 37 9.69 0.85 -3.32
N LEU A 38 8.61 0.07 -3.26
CA LEU A 38 7.34 0.36 -3.91
C LEU A 38 6.21 0.59 -2.89
N LEU A 39 5.33 1.52 -3.24
CA LEU A 39 4.09 1.77 -2.54
C LEU A 39 2.92 1.56 -3.49
N HIS A 40 2.07 0.58 -3.20
CA HIS A 40 0.93 0.19 -4.02
C HIS A 40 -0.35 0.74 -3.44
N LEU A 41 -1.14 1.51 -4.18
CA LEU A 41 -2.50 1.86 -3.79
C LEU A 41 -3.39 0.63 -3.96
N VAL A 42 -3.70 -0.08 -2.87
CA VAL A 42 -4.39 -1.37 -2.92
C VAL A 42 -5.89 -1.29 -2.67
N ALA A 43 -6.36 -0.19 -2.06
CA ALA A 43 -7.79 0.13 -1.95
C ALA A 43 -8.01 1.64 -1.80
N LEU A 44 -9.14 2.15 -2.28
CA LEU A 44 -9.49 3.57 -2.16
C LEU A 44 -9.95 3.96 -0.74
N ASN A 45 -10.37 2.98 0.06
CA ASN A 45 -10.73 3.14 1.46
C ASN A 45 -10.74 1.79 2.20
N LEU A 46 -10.82 1.83 3.53
CA LEU A 46 -10.89 0.62 4.37
C LEU A 46 -12.09 -0.28 4.05
N ARG A 47 -13.25 0.30 3.69
CA ARG A 47 -14.43 -0.51 3.35
C ARG A 47 -14.13 -1.38 2.13
N ASP A 48 -13.54 -0.80 1.09
CA ASP A 48 -13.20 -1.50 -0.14
C ASP A 48 -12.18 -2.62 0.13
N LEU A 49 -11.16 -2.36 0.97
CA LEU A 49 -10.19 -3.38 1.39
C LEU A 49 -10.85 -4.63 1.97
N PHE A 50 -11.83 -4.45 2.85
CA PHE A 50 -12.50 -5.57 3.53
C PHE A 50 -13.64 -6.20 2.73
N GLN A 51 -14.26 -5.48 1.78
CA GLN A 51 -15.44 -5.96 1.05
C GLN A 51 -15.12 -6.47 -0.36
N CYS A 52 -14.13 -5.86 -1.02
CA CYS A 52 -13.81 -6.11 -2.43
C CYS A 52 -12.48 -6.84 -2.61
N GLU A 53 -11.88 -7.30 -1.50
CA GLU A 53 -10.51 -7.82 -1.44
C GLU A 53 -9.44 -6.79 -1.86
N MET A 54 -8.20 -7.10 -1.53
CA MET A 54 -7.05 -6.25 -1.86
C MET A 54 -6.70 -6.41 -3.34
N VAL A 55 -6.56 -5.31 -4.08
CA VAL A 55 -6.00 -5.36 -5.43
C VAL A 55 -4.47 -5.32 -5.32
N PHE A 56 -3.79 -6.34 -5.81
CA PHE A 56 -2.33 -6.43 -5.84
C PHE A 56 -1.82 -6.71 -7.26
N PRO A 57 -0.80 -5.98 -7.78
CA PRO A 57 0.06 -4.99 -7.12
C PRO A 57 -0.55 -3.58 -7.00
N GLY A 58 -1.87 -3.44 -6.99
CA GLY A 58 -2.55 -2.17 -6.72
C GLY A 58 -3.17 -1.51 -7.94
N ILE A 59 -4.01 -0.52 -7.66
CA ILE A 59 -4.67 0.39 -8.61
C ILE A 59 -3.62 1.32 -9.25
N GLU A 60 -2.65 1.76 -8.44
CA GLU A 60 -1.54 2.61 -8.82
C GLU A 60 -0.30 2.22 -8.00
N THR A 61 0.90 2.44 -8.53
CA THR A 61 2.16 2.10 -7.85
C THR A 61 3.12 3.26 -7.93
N PHE A 62 3.74 3.59 -6.81
CA PHE A 62 4.67 4.71 -6.66
C PHE A 62 6.02 4.16 -6.20
N LYS A 63 7.12 4.71 -6.73
CA LYS A 63 8.45 4.38 -6.19
C LYS A 63 8.80 5.29 -5.03
N LEU A 64 9.35 4.71 -3.98
CA LEU A 64 9.87 5.45 -2.85
C LEU A 64 10.97 6.41 -3.32
N GLY A 65 10.84 7.69 -3.00
CA GLY A 65 11.80 8.71 -3.39
C GLY A 65 11.58 9.35 -4.77
N GLU A 66 10.55 8.93 -5.52
CA GLU A 66 10.09 9.75 -6.64
C GLU A 66 9.50 11.05 -6.08
N CYS A 67 10.16 12.17 -6.37
CA CYS A 67 9.61 13.49 -6.11
C CYS A 67 8.37 13.68 -6.98
N PHE A 68 7.22 13.90 -6.35
CA PHE A 68 6.08 14.49 -7.01
C PHE A 68 6.50 15.89 -7.44
N GLU A 69 6.89 16.08 -8.70
CA GLU A 69 7.03 17.43 -9.23
C GLU A 69 5.68 18.13 -9.05
N GLU A 70 5.69 19.28 -8.37
CA GLU A 70 4.53 20.16 -8.30
C GLU A 70 4.20 20.61 -9.73
N LEU A 71 3.17 19.98 -10.34
CA LEU A 71 2.60 20.39 -11.63
C LEU A 71 1.84 21.72 -11.48
#